data_AF-A0A947N523-F1
#
_entry.id   AF-A0A947N523-F1
#
_cell.length_a   1.000
_cell.length_b   1.000
_cell.length_c   1.000
_cell.angle_alpha   90.00
_cell.angle_beta   90.00
_cell.angle_gamma   90.00
#
_symmetry.space_group_name_H-M   'P 1'
#
loop_
_entity.id
_entity.type
_entity.pdbx_description
1 polymer ?
#
loop_
_entity_poly.entity_id
_entity_poly.type
_entity_poly.pdbx_seq_one_letter_code
_entity_poly.pdbx_strand_id
1 'polypeptide(L)'
;MNRELYTDSLKLTASCKKCHQSWHSVEELIDDPAVTLNGFQVFPFDLHQGLLLFTHRRKDCGSTFAVPVVMFRSLYDRMEYTELNLGKETCPGYCLDSANTDACDDHCSLHWVRVVMQIIMERKRALQYSAE
;
A
#
# COMPACT_ATOMS: atom_id res chain seq x y z
N MET A 1 -24.03 -1.51 5.52
CA MET A 1 -22.69 -1.68 6.11
C MET A 1 -22.21 -0.29 6.50
N ASN A 2 -22.06 -0.02 7.80
CA ASN A 2 -21.93 1.34 8.34
C ASN A 2 -20.64 2.02 7.87
N ARG A 3 -20.81 3.06 7.05
CA ARG A 3 -19.76 3.87 6.42
C ARG A 3 -19.11 4.91 7.36
N GLU A 4 -19.59 4.99 8.60
CA GLU A 4 -19.38 6.13 9.50
C GLU A 4 -18.34 5.90 10.63
N LEU A 5 -17.64 4.77 10.67
CA LEU A 5 -16.71 4.45 11.78
C LEU A 5 -15.21 4.53 11.42
N TYR A 6 -14.83 4.98 10.21
CA TYR A 6 -13.44 4.93 9.75
C TYR A 6 -12.77 6.29 9.49
N THR A 7 -13.40 7.40 9.88
CA THR A 7 -12.86 8.76 9.62
C THR A 7 -12.21 9.44 10.81
N ASP A 8 -12.20 8.84 12.00
CA ASP A 8 -11.49 9.40 13.15
C ASP A 8 -10.07 8.81 13.27
N SER A 9 -9.13 9.48 12.61
CA SER A 9 -7.69 9.48 12.94
C SER A 9 -7.02 8.11 13.06
N LEU A 10 -7.11 7.26 12.03
CA LEU A 10 -6.18 6.13 11.91
C LEU A 10 -4.75 6.67 11.87
N LYS A 11 -4.00 6.47 12.97
CA LYS A 11 -2.58 6.78 13.03
C LYS A 11 -1.79 5.53 12.70
N LEU A 12 -0.93 5.62 11.69
CA LEU A 12 -0.01 4.54 11.36
C LEU A 12 0.99 4.35 12.51
N THR A 13 1.20 3.11 12.92
CA THR A 13 2.34 2.72 13.76
C THR A 13 2.92 1.44 13.19
N ALA A 14 3.97 1.58 12.37
CA ALA A 14 4.67 0.45 11.77
C ALA A 14 6.04 0.28 12.43
N SER A 15 6.53 -0.96 12.50
CA SER A 15 7.87 -1.23 13.02
C SER A 15 8.51 -2.41 12.32
N CYS A 16 9.80 -2.27 12.02
CA CYS A 16 10.61 -3.37 11.55
C CYS A 16 10.98 -4.29 12.73
N LYS A 17 10.52 -5.53 12.73
CA LYS A 17 10.77 -6.46 13.85
C LYS A 17 12.23 -6.89 14.00
N LYS A 18 13.04 -6.75 12.95
CA LYS A 18 14.46 -7.14 12.95
C LYS A 18 15.38 -6.06 13.52
N CYS A 19 15.24 -4.81 13.11
CA CYS A 19 16.11 -3.71 13.54
C CYS A 19 15.41 -2.70 14.47
N HIS A 20 14.14 -2.93 14.79
CA HIS A 20 13.32 -2.11 15.69
C HIS A 20 13.07 -0.66 15.24
N GLN A 21 13.44 -0.30 14.00
CA GLN A 21 13.05 0.98 13.41
C GLN A 21 11.52 1.07 13.40
N SER A 22 11.01 2.23 13.82
CA SER A 22 9.57 2.50 13.87
C SER A 22 9.23 3.73 13.02
N TRP A 23 8.00 3.74 12.51
CA TRP A 23 7.41 4.84 11.75
C TRP A 23 6.03 5.14 12.33
N HIS A 24 5.76 6.41 12.61
CA HIS A 24 4.56 6.88 13.32
C HIS A 24 3.58 7.64 12.41
N SER A 25 3.91 7.74 11.13
CA SER A 25 3.05 8.31 10.12
C SER A 25 3.29 7.64 8.76
N VAL A 26 2.31 7.79 7.87
CA VAL A 26 2.45 7.34 6.48
C VAL A 26 3.64 8.03 5.83
N GLU A 27 3.81 9.32 6.08
CA GLU A 27 4.90 10.14 5.56
C GLU A 27 6.26 9.63 6.01
N GLU A 28 6.46 9.36 7.32
CA GLU A 28 7.71 8.81 7.84
C GLU A 28 8.09 7.50 7.15
N LEU A 29 7.12 6.62 6.92
CA LEU A 29 7.34 5.32 6.28
C LEU A 29 7.67 5.46 4.78
N ILE A 30 6.93 6.29 4.06
CA ILE A 30 7.10 6.44 2.61
C ILE A 30 8.26 7.40 2.25
N ASP A 31 8.74 8.20 3.20
CA ASP A 31 9.93 9.03 3.00
C ASP A 31 11.23 8.33 3.41
N ASP A 32 11.16 7.23 4.18
CA ASP A 32 12.36 6.46 4.54
C ASP A 32 13.03 5.84 3.29
N PRO A 33 14.24 6.26 2.89
CA PRO A 33 14.88 5.77 1.66
C PRO A 33 15.26 4.30 1.74
N ALA A 34 15.37 3.73 2.94
CA ALA A 34 15.63 2.30 3.12
C ALA A 34 14.36 1.45 3.01
N VAL A 35 13.15 2.04 2.96
CA VAL A 35 11.90 1.29 2.82
C VAL A 35 11.49 1.21 1.35
N THR A 36 11.22 0.00 0.86
CA THR A 36 10.72 -0.26 -0.49
C THR A 36 9.35 -0.93 -0.42
N LEU A 37 8.39 -0.45 -1.21
CA LEU A 37 7.13 -1.17 -1.44
C LEU A 37 7.40 -2.36 -2.37
N ASN A 38 7.02 -3.56 -1.96
CA ASN A 38 7.22 -4.79 -2.72
C ASN A 38 5.96 -5.32 -3.35
N GLY A 39 4.79 -4.95 -2.83
CA GLY A 39 3.59 -5.68 -3.19
C GLY A 39 2.34 -5.38 -2.38
N PHE A 40 1.29 -6.12 -2.71
CA PHE A 40 -0.01 -6.05 -2.06
C PHE A 40 -0.60 -7.45 -1.88
N GLN A 41 -1.00 -7.79 -0.67
CA GLN A 41 -1.74 -9.02 -0.38
C GLN A 41 -3.22 -8.68 -0.19
N VAL A 42 -4.06 -9.09 -1.12
CA VAL A 42 -5.51 -8.92 -1.03
C VAL A 42 -6.09 -9.77 0.10
N PHE A 43 -7.06 -9.23 0.82
CA PHE A 43 -7.88 -10.00 1.75
C PHE A 43 -9.28 -10.21 1.12
N PRO A 44 -9.66 -11.44 0.74
CA PRO A 44 -10.81 -11.68 -0.12
C PRO A 44 -12.16 -11.41 0.56
N PHE A 45 -12.21 -11.40 1.90
CA PHE A 45 -13.44 -11.18 2.66
C PHE A 45 -13.71 -9.71 3.00
N ASP A 46 -12.65 -8.89 3.02
CA ASP A 46 -12.74 -7.44 3.22
C ASP A 46 -11.56 -6.77 2.51
N LEU A 47 -11.86 -6.13 1.39
CA LEU A 47 -10.85 -5.54 0.52
C LEU A 47 -10.08 -4.39 1.19
N HIS A 48 -10.67 -3.76 2.21
CA HIS A 48 -10.01 -2.71 3.00
C HIS A 48 -9.00 -3.27 4.02
N GLN A 49 -9.05 -4.57 4.31
CA GLN A 49 -8.11 -5.27 5.18
C GLN A 49 -6.91 -5.87 4.42
N GLY A 50 -6.78 -5.57 3.12
CA GLY A 50 -5.58 -5.93 2.39
C GLY A 50 -4.30 -5.32 2.99
N LEU A 51 -3.16 -5.91 2.67
CA LEU A 51 -1.87 -5.54 3.26
C LEU A 51 -0.91 -5.06 2.18
N LEU A 52 -0.34 -3.86 2.34
CA LEU A 52 0.82 -3.45 1.57
C LEU A 52 2.08 -4.07 2.18
N LEU A 53 2.93 -4.65 1.33
CA LEU A 53 4.14 -5.35 1.72
C LEU A 53 5.34 -4.44 1.50
N PHE A 54 6.12 -4.20 2.54
CA PHE A 54 7.30 -3.34 2.52
C PHE A 54 8.54 -4.10 2.98
N THR A 55 9.70 -3.77 2.42
CA THR A 55 11.00 -4.30 2.87
C THR A 55 11.89 -3.16 3.32
N HIS A 56 12.47 -3.31 4.51
CA HIS A 56 13.44 -2.37 5.07
C HIS A 56 14.87 -2.79 4.68
N ARG A 57 15.41 -2.19 3.62
CA ARG A 57 16.69 -2.50 2.97
C ARG A 57 17.89 -1.77 3.58
N ARG A 58 18.11 -1.93 4.88
CA ARG A 58 19.39 -1.58 5.52
C ARG A 58 20.36 -2.77 5.50
N LYS A 59 21.67 -2.48 5.53
CA LYS A 59 22.77 -3.46 5.48
C LYS A 59 22.64 -4.61 6.49
N ASP A 60 22.07 -4.34 7.66
CA ASP A 60 21.87 -5.26 8.78
C ASP A 60 20.41 -5.74 8.94
N CYS A 61 19.51 -5.32 8.06
CA CYS A 61 18.07 -5.61 8.14
C CYS A 61 17.60 -6.51 6.98
N GLY A 62 16.96 -5.95 5.96
CA GLY A 62 16.38 -6.71 4.84
C GLY A 62 15.05 -7.39 5.15
N SER A 63 14.40 -7.08 6.28
CA SER A 63 13.13 -7.70 6.66
C SER A 63 11.94 -7.11 5.93
N THR A 64 11.02 -7.98 5.52
CA THR A 64 9.71 -7.61 4.99
C THR A 64 8.68 -7.52 6.12
N PHE A 65 7.80 -6.53 6.04
CA PHE A 65 6.69 -6.31 6.97
C PHE A 65 5.45 -5.85 6.20
N ALA A 66 4.29 -6.06 6.80
CA ALA A 66 3.00 -5.74 6.21
C ALA A 66 2.33 -4.59 6.97
N VAL A 67 1.69 -3.69 6.24
CA VAL A 67 0.89 -2.59 6.81
C VAL A 67 -0.50 -2.61 6.18
N PRO A 68 -1.59 -2.50 6.97
CA PRO A 68 -2.94 -2.42 6.42
C PRO A 68 -3.07 -1.31 5.39
N VAL A 69 -3.63 -1.63 4.23
CA VAL A 69 -3.77 -0.69 3.11
C VAL A 69 -4.63 0.52 3.45
N VAL A 70 -5.62 0.33 4.34
CA VAL A 70 -6.49 1.40 4.84
C VAL A 70 -5.71 2.55 5.51
N MET A 71 -4.53 2.29 6.07
CA MET A 71 -3.68 3.33 6.67
C MET A 71 -3.23 4.37 5.64
N PHE A 72 -3.21 4.01 4.36
CA PHE A 72 -2.79 4.87 3.25
C PHE A 72 -3.98 5.51 2.52
N ARG A 73 -5.20 5.37 3.04
CA ARG A 73 -6.41 5.89 2.39
C ARG A 73 -6.35 7.39 2.15
N SER A 74 -5.67 8.16 3.00
CA SER A 74 -5.47 9.60 2.85
C SER A 74 -4.67 9.99 1.61
N LEU A 75 -3.89 9.07 1.03
CA LEU A 75 -3.15 9.30 -0.22
C LEU A 75 -4.06 9.26 -1.45
N TYR A 76 -5.28 8.74 -1.34
CA TYR A 76 -6.23 8.64 -2.44
C TYR A 76 -7.33 9.69 -2.28
N ASP A 77 -7.47 10.59 -3.24
CA ASP A 77 -8.46 11.69 -3.19
C ASP A 77 -9.57 11.53 -4.25
N ARG A 78 -9.56 10.41 -5.00
CA ARG A 78 -10.47 10.17 -6.12
C ARG A 78 -11.70 9.38 -5.70
N MET A 79 -12.64 9.26 -6.64
CA MET A 79 -13.85 8.45 -6.47
C MET A 79 -13.49 6.97 -6.31
N GLU A 80 -14.15 6.27 -5.38
CA GLU A 80 -14.04 4.83 -5.24
C GLU A 80 -15.08 4.13 -6.09
N TYR A 81 -14.66 3.13 -6.86
CA TYR A 81 -15.55 2.16 -7.46
C TYR A 81 -16.03 1.18 -6.39
N THR A 82 -17.29 0.77 -6.47
CA THR A 82 -17.89 -0.16 -5.48
C THR A 82 -17.91 -1.61 -5.96
N GLU A 83 -17.79 -1.82 -7.27
CA GLU A 83 -17.89 -3.15 -7.86
C GLU A 83 -16.55 -3.91 -7.79
N LEU A 84 -16.59 -5.13 -7.27
CA LEU A 84 -15.44 -6.03 -7.30
C LEU A 84 -15.43 -6.80 -8.63
N ASN A 85 -14.37 -6.60 -9.42
CA ASN A 85 -14.14 -7.32 -10.67
C ASN A 85 -13.10 -8.44 -10.55
N LEU A 86 -12.53 -8.65 -9.37
CA LEU A 86 -11.47 -9.64 -9.16
C LEU A 86 -11.89 -11.04 -9.65
N GLY A 87 -11.13 -11.59 -10.59
CA GLY A 87 -11.37 -12.91 -11.18
C GLY A 87 -12.43 -12.96 -12.29
N LYS A 88 -13.06 -11.83 -12.66
CA LYS A 88 -13.90 -11.73 -13.86
C LYS A 88 -13.03 -11.74 -15.13
N GLU A 89 -13.63 -12.08 -16.27
CA GLU A 89 -12.92 -12.19 -17.56
C GLU A 89 -12.17 -10.90 -17.98
N THR A 90 -12.70 -9.73 -17.62
CA THR A 90 -12.09 -8.43 -17.94
C THR A 90 -11.00 -8.01 -16.95
N CYS A 91 -10.82 -8.75 -15.85
CA CYS A 91 -9.86 -8.41 -14.81
C CYS A 91 -8.47 -8.96 -15.16
N PRO A 92 -7.42 -8.13 -15.17
CA PRO A 92 -6.07 -8.59 -15.47
C PRO A 92 -5.46 -9.46 -14.34
N GLY A 93 -6.12 -9.58 -13.19
CA GLY A 93 -5.70 -10.47 -12.10
C GLY A 93 -4.52 -9.96 -11.27
N TYR A 94 -4.06 -8.72 -11.46
CA TYR A 94 -2.87 -8.20 -10.78
C TYR A 94 -2.94 -8.31 -9.26
N CYS A 95 -4.11 -8.12 -8.64
CA CYS A 95 -4.28 -8.25 -7.18
C CYS A 95 -4.16 -9.69 -6.64
N LEU A 96 -4.11 -10.70 -7.51
CA LEU A 96 -3.85 -12.09 -7.13
C LEU A 96 -2.34 -12.40 -7.12
N ASP A 97 -1.52 -11.58 -7.78
CA ASP A 97 -0.07 -11.64 -7.70
C ASP A 97 0.41 -10.57 -6.71
N SER A 98 0.85 -11.01 -5.53
CA SER A 98 1.24 -10.07 -4.48
C SER A 98 2.49 -9.27 -4.81
N ALA A 99 3.36 -9.76 -5.70
CA ALA A 99 4.58 -9.05 -6.11
C ALA A 99 4.31 -8.11 -7.31
N ASN A 100 3.17 -8.24 -7.98
CA ASN A 100 2.81 -7.34 -9.06
C ASN A 100 2.49 -5.95 -8.49
N THR A 101 3.26 -4.96 -8.90
CA THR A 101 3.11 -3.56 -8.50
C THR A 101 2.62 -2.67 -9.63
N ASP A 102 2.17 -3.25 -10.75
CA ASP A 102 1.70 -2.50 -11.89
C ASP A 102 0.40 -1.75 -11.58
N ALA A 103 0.18 -0.66 -12.31
CA ALA A 103 -1.09 0.06 -12.32
C ALA A 103 -2.19 -0.83 -12.92
N CYS A 104 -3.44 -0.57 -12.53
CA CYS A 104 -4.61 -1.28 -13.05
C CYS A 104 -5.65 -0.27 -13.48
N ASP A 105 -6.05 -0.28 -14.75
CA ASP A 105 -7.03 0.66 -15.30
C ASP A 105 -8.49 0.17 -15.18
N ASP A 106 -8.69 -1.03 -14.62
CA ASP A 106 -10.04 -1.57 -14.41
C ASP A 106 -10.81 -0.75 -13.35
N HIS A 107 -12.08 -0.48 -13.63
CA HIS A 107 -13.01 0.22 -12.72
C HIS A 107 -13.50 -0.73 -11.63
N CYS A 108 -12.57 -1.13 -10.76
CA CYS A 108 -12.74 -2.13 -9.72
C CYS A 108 -12.61 -1.50 -8.33
N SER A 109 -13.25 -2.06 -7.31
CA SER A 109 -13.14 -1.61 -5.92
C SER A 109 -11.72 -1.74 -5.32
N LEU A 110 -10.82 -2.47 -5.99
CA LEU A 110 -9.39 -2.51 -5.66
C LEU A 110 -8.53 -1.49 -6.43
N HIS A 111 -9.12 -0.72 -7.35
CA HIS A 111 -8.40 0.27 -8.15
C HIS A 111 -7.69 1.31 -7.28
N TRP A 112 -8.33 1.79 -6.21
CA TRP A 112 -7.74 2.78 -5.32
C TRP A 112 -6.44 2.26 -4.67
N VAL A 113 -6.37 0.96 -4.34
CA VAL A 113 -5.15 0.35 -3.79
C VAL A 113 -4.01 0.44 -4.81
N ARG A 114 -4.31 0.15 -6.08
CA ARG A 114 -3.34 0.21 -7.18
C ARG A 114 -2.83 1.64 -7.37
N VAL A 115 -3.71 2.64 -7.30
CA VAL A 115 -3.32 4.05 -7.36
C VAL A 115 -2.45 4.44 -6.17
N VAL A 116 -2.81 4.04 -4.94
CA VAL A 116 -1.98 4.28 -3.75
C VAL A 116 -0.59 3.67 -3.91
N MET A 117 -0.48 2.44 -4.42
CA MET A 117 0.83 1.83 -4.70
C MET A 117 1.65 2.67 -5.68
N GLN A 118 1.04 3.21 -6.75
CA GLN A 118 1.74 4.09 -7.70
C GLN A 118 2.23 5.37 -7.02
N ILE A 119 1.40 6.04 -6.22
CA ILE A 119 1.76 7.27 -5.50
C ILE A 119 2.98 7.02 -4.59
N ILE A 120 2.98 5.91 -3.84
CA ILE A 120 4.10 5.54 -2.97
C ILE A 120 5.37 5.32 -3.79
N MET A 121 5.28 4.56 -4.90
CA MET A 121 6.44 4.27 -5.74
C MET A 121 7.00 5.51 -6.43
N GLU A 122 6.16 6.39 -6.93
CA GLU A 122 6.56 7.67 -7.54
C GLU A 122 7.28 8.55 -6.52
N ARG A 123 6.76 8.64 -5.28
CA ARG A 123 7.41 9.37 -4.20
C ARG A 123 8.79 8.79 -3.85
N LYS A 124 8.90 7.45 -3.77
CA LYS A 124 10.19 6.78 -3.55
C LYS A 124 11.20 7.07 -4.68
N ARG A 125 10.75 7.05 -5.95
CA ARG A 125 11.62 7.40 -7.10
C ARG A 125 12.09 8.86 -7.00
N ALA A 126 11.20 9.80 -6.70
CA ALA A 126 11.55 11.22 -6.58
C ALA A 126 12.63 11.49 -5.50
N LEU A 127 12.54 10.79 -4.37
CA LEU A 127 13.54 10.87 -3.29
C LEU A 127 14.91 10.32 -3.69
N GLN A 128 14.94 9.29 -4.54
CA GLN A 128 16.20 8.73 -5.05
C GLN A 128 16.95 9.74 -5.94
N TYR A 129 16.24 10.49 -6.78
CA TYR A 129 16.84 11.52 -7.64
C TYR A 129 17.19 12.83 -6.91
N SER A 130 16.68 13.05 -5.70
CA SER A 130 16.99 14.26 -4.90
C SER A 130 18.21 14.09 -4.00
N ALA A 131 18.75 12.87 -3.91
CA ALA A 131 19.89 12.50 -3.07
C ALA A 131 21.22 12.40 -3.85
N GLU A 132 21.18 12.63 -5.17
CA GLU A 132 22.32 12.71 -6.09
C GLU A 132 22.66 14.17 -6.42
#